data_AF-A0A9D0UNK3-F1
#
_entry.id   AF-A0A9D0UNK3-F1
#
_cell.length_a   1.000
_cell.length_b   1.000
_cell.length_c   1.000
_cell.angle_alpha   90.00
_cell.angle_beta   90.00
_cell.angle_gamma   90.00
#
_symmetry.space_group_name_H-M   'P 1'
#
loop_
_entity.id
_entity.type
_entity.pdbx_description
1 polymer ?
#
loop_
_entity_poly.entity_id
_entity_poly.type
_entity_poly.pdbx_seq_one_letter_code
_entity_poly.pdbx_strand_id
1 'polypeptide(L)'
;AQVEGGQAARVVLAVPAPRRGRLPLGRVVVATRYPLGLFRAWSLVEMEAVAIVYPKPSAKAPPLPPAPRSGGRQTVAEAGSDDFRGLRNYQDGDSPRHVHWKAWARQEQLLTKQFQRQQAPELWLDWDSLTGPAETKLSHLCRWLLDAAAAGERYGLRLPGETLPPGQGAAHRHRCLAALALCGEAP
;
A
#
# COMPACT_ATOMS: atom_id res chain seq x y z
N ALA A 1 3.38 7.73 -35.93
CA ALA A 1 4.83 7.59 -36.13
C ALA A 1 5.08 7.07 -37.54
N GLN A 2 6.04 7.64 -38.27
CA GLN A 2 6.55 7.00 -39.50
C GLN A 2 7.52 5.90 -39.07
N VAL A 3 7.41 4.71 -39.68
CA VAL A 3 8.26 3.55 -39.39
C VAL A 3 8.83 3.08 -40.72
N GLU A 4 10.16 2.99 -40.80
CA GLU A 4 10.84 2.53 -42.01
C GLU A 4 10.67 1.01 -42.20
N GLY A 5 10.88 0.54 -43.44
CA GLY A 5 10.80 -0.88 -43.77
C GLY A 5 11.79 -1.70 -42.94
N GLY A 6 11.31 -2.79 -42.32
CA GLY A 6 12.12 -3.66 -41.46
C GLY A 6 12.41 -3.12 -40.06
N GLN A 7 11.92 -1.93 -39.72
CA GLN A 7 12.06 -1.35 -38.38
C GLN A 7 10.80 -1.56 -37.53
N ALA A 8 10.97 -1.49 -36.21
CA ALA A 8 9.86 -1.47 -35.26
C ALA A 8 9.84 -0.13 -34.52
N ALA A 9 8.65 0.38 -34.24
CA ALA A 9 8.48 1.57 -33.41
C ALA A 9 7.52 1.27 -32.27
N ARG A 10 7.83 1.80 -31.08
CA ARG A 10 6.92 1.81 -29.94
C ARG A 10 6.11 3.08 -29.97
N VAL A 11 4.79 2.95 -29.89
CA VAL A 11 3.86 4.08 -29.78
C VAL A 11 3.13 3.98 -28.45
N VAL A 12 2.93 5.12 -27.80
CA VAL A 12 2.10 5.22 -26.60
C VAL A 12 0.73 5.74 -27.02
N LEU A 13 -0.32 4.98 -26.71
CA LEU A 13 -1.69 5.35 -26.97
C LEU A 13 -2.32 5.85 -25.67
N ALA A 14 -2.87 7.05 -25.69
CA ALA A 14 -3.68 7.56 -24.58
C ALA A 14 -5.08 6.96 -24.69
N VAL A 15 -5.49 6.20 -23.68
CA VAL A 15 -6.84 5.62 -23.60
C VAL A 15 -7.65 6.43 -22.59
N PRO A 16 -8.76 7.07 -22.99
CA PRO A 16 -9.64 7.76 -22.05
C PRO A 16 -10.16 6.80 -20.99
N ALA A 17 -9.94 7.15 -19.72
CA ALA A 17 -10.36 6.38 -18.56
C ALA A 17 -11.30 7.22 -17.68
N PRO A 18 -12.57 7.38 -18.07
CA PRO A 18 -13.50 8.31 -17.41
C PRO A 18 -13.97 7.81 -16.03
N ARG A 19 -13.88 6.51 -15.78
CA ARG A 19 -14.30 5.85 -14.54
C ARG A 19 -13.20 4.91 -14.07
N ARG A 20 -13.10 4.72 -12.75
CA ARG A 20 -12.25 3.67 -12.18
C ARG A 20 -12.78 2.30 -12.60
N GLY A 21 -11.96 1.27 -12.44
CA GLY A 21 -12.37 -0.10 -12.65
C GLY A 21 -11.64 -0.83 -13.75
N ARG A 22 -12.25 -1.94 -14.19
CA ARG A 22 -11.78 -2.67 -15.37
C ARG A 22 -12.09 -1.91 -16.65
N LEU A 23 -11.04 -1.59 -17.41
CA LEU A 23 -11.13 -0.96 -18.72
C LEU A 23 -10.64 -1.94 -19.80
N PRO A 24 -11.55 -2.58 -20.57
CA PRO A 24 -11.14 -3.37 -21.72
C PRO A 24 -10.51 -2.45 -22.77
N LEU A 25 -9.28 -2.77 -23.19
CA LEU A 25 -8.55 -1.94 -24.16
C LEU A 25 -9.11 -2.07 -25.59
N GLY A 26 -9.83 -3.17 -25.85
CA GLY A 26 -10.58 -3.37 -27.08
C GLY A 26 -9.68 -3.54 -28.29
N ARG A 27 -9.96 -2.79 -29.36
CA ARG A 27 -9.34 -2.99 -30.68
C ARG A 27 -8.52 -1.78 -31.09
N VAL A 28 -7.33 -2.04 -31.61
CA VAL A 28 -6.45 -1.03 -32.20
C VAL A 28 -6.43 -1.23 -33.70
N VAL A 29 -6.66 -0.16 -34.46
CA VAL A 29 -6.54 -0.18 -35.92
C VAL A 29 -5.15 0.32 -36.31
N VAL A 30 -4.39 -0.53 -36.98
CA VAL A 30 -3.13 -0.14 -37.62
C VAL A 30 -3.42 0.08 -39.10
N ALA A 31 -3.06 1.24 -39.65
CA ALA A 31 -3.29 1.55 -41.05
C ALA A 31 -2.06 2.20 -41.68
N THR A 32 -1.85 1.92 -42.97
CA THR A 32 -0.78 2.49 -43.78
C THR A 32 -1.31 2.94 -45.14
N ARG A 33 -0.67 3.96 -45.70
CA ARG A 33 -0.83 4.38 -47.10
C ARG A 33 0.50 4.34 -47.87
N TYR A 34 1.55 3.79 -47.27
CA TYR A 34 2.87 3.69 -47.89
C TYR A 34 2.86 2.75 -49.11
N PRO A 35 3.70 2.99 -50.15
CA PRO A 35 4.59 4.14 -50.31
C PRO A 35 3.96 5.36 -50.99
N LEU A 36 3.03 5.14 -51.93
CA LEU A 36 2.57 6.20 -52.83
C LEU A 36 1.31 6.94 -52.36
N GLY A 37 0.67 6.52 -51.28
CA GLY A 37 -0.55 7.15 -50.79
C GLY A 37 -1.85 6.72 -51.50
N LEU A 38 -1.75 5.90 -52.55
CA LEU A 38 -2.86 5.58 -53.47
C LEU A 38 -3.93 4.66 -52.87
N PHE A 39 -3.55 3.79 -51.94
CA PHE A 39 -4.46 2.85 -51.27
C PHE A 39 -4.21 2.86 -49.77
N ARG A 40 -5.27 2.54 -48.99
CA ARG A 40 -5.17 2.36 -47.53
C ARG A 40 -5.25 0.88 -47.20
N ALA A 41 -4.15 0.32 -46.73
CA ALA A 41 -4.15 -0.99 -46.08
C ALA A 41 -4.34 -0.81 -44.57
N TRP A 42 -5.11 -1.70 -43.95
CA TRP A 42 -5.34 -1.66 -42.52
C TRP A 42 -5.45 -3.08 -41.94
N SER A 43 -5.12 -3.20 -40.66
CA SER A 43 -5.29 -4.41 -39.88
C SER A 43 -5.88 -4.05 -38.52
N LEU A 44 -6.71 -4.94 -38.00
CA LEU A 44 -7.33 -4.83 -36.71
C LEU A 44 -6.57 -5.72 -35.72
N VAL A 45 -6.05 -5.12 -34.66
CA VAL A 45 -5.43 -5.84 -33.55
C VAL A 45 -6.42 -5.88 -32.41
N GLU A 46 -6.93 -7.07 -32.10
CA GLU A 46 -7.80 -7.29 -30.95
C GLU A 46 -6.94 -7.53 -29.71
N MET A 47 -7.09 -6.68 -28.69
CA MET A 47 -6.36 -6.78 -27.45
C MET A 47 -7.27 -7.44 -26.41
N GLU A 48 -6.96 -8.68 -26.03
CA GLU A 48 -7.57 -9.37 -24.90
C GLU A 48 -7.04 -8.86 -23.54
N ALA A 49 -6.59 -7.60 -23.49
CA ALA A 49 -6.01 -6.98 -22.32
C ALA A 49 -7.02 -6.06 -21.63
N VAL A 50 -7.09 -6.18 -20.30
CA VAL A 50 -7.89 -5.32 -19.43
C VAL A 50 -6.93 -4.49 -18.58
N ALA A 51 -7.09 -3.17 -18.62
CA ALA A 51 -6.40 -2.26 -17.71
C ALA A 51 -7.21 -2.07 -16.43
N ILE A 52 -6.54 -1.86 -15.29
CA ILE A 52 -7.18 -1.44 -14.05
C ILE A 52 -6.97 0.06 -13.89
N VAL A 53 -8.06 0.81 -13.91
CA VAL A 53 -8.08 2.26 -13.72
C VAL A 53 -8.28 2.55 -12.23
N TYR A 54 -7.31 3.20 -11.61
CA TYR A 54 -7.40 3.56 -10.20
C TYR A 54 -8.37 4.71 -9.93
N PRO A 55 -8.97 4.77 -8.72
CA PRO A 55 -9.78 5.92 -8.35
C PRO A 55 -8.97 7.20 -8.39
N LYS A 56 -9.60 8.30 -8.81
CA LYS A 56 -8.99 9.63 -8.77
C LYS A 56 -8.83 10.06 -7.30
N PRO A 57 -7.63 10.43 -6.82
CA PRO A 57 -7.47 10.88 -5.45
C PRO A 57 -8.19 12.22 -5.25
N SER A 58 -8.88 12.36 -4.13
CA SER A 58 -9.54 13.63 -3.77
C SER A 58 -8.52 14.75 -3.61
N ALA A 59 -8.85 15.98 -4.01
CA ALA A 59 -8.00 17.15 -3.77
C ALA A 59 -8.11 17.66 -2.32
N LYS A 60 -9.21 17.36 -1.62
CA LYS A 60 -9.51 17.83 -0.27
C LYS A 60 -9.89 16.65 0.62
N ALA A 61 -8.97 15.71 0.81
CA ALA A 61 -9.20 14.63 1.76
C ALA A 61 -9.03 15.15 3.21
N PRO A 62 -9.76 14.56 4.17
CA PRO A 62 -9.46 14.77 5.59
C PRO A 62 -8.01 14.35 5.90
N PRO A 63 -7.43 14.81 7.02
CA PRO A 63 -6.10 14.38 7.42
C PRO A 63 -6.06 12.85 7.59
N LEU A 64 -4.89 12.25 7.34
CA LEU A 64 -4.66 10.84 7.62
C LEU A 64 -5.06 10.52 9.07
N PRO A 65 -5.74 9.39 9.32
CA PRO A 65 -6.02 8.97 10.68
C PRO A 65 -4.69 8.80 11.43
N PRO A 66 -4.59 9.23 12.69
CA PRO A 66 -3.36 9.10 13.45
C PRO A 66 -3.03 7.61 13.59
N ALA A 67 -1.80 7.23 13.21
CA ALA A 67 -1.31 5.90 13.57
C ALA A 67 -1.33 5.79 15.10
N PRO A 68 -1.85 4.69 15.68
CA PRO A 68 -1.94 4.55 17.12
C PRO A 68 -0.53 4.57 17.71
N ARG A 69 -0.09 5.73 18.19
CA ARG A 69 1.16 5.88 18.92
C ARG A 69 1.00 5.07 20.19
N SER A 70 1.71 3.95 20.29
CA SER A 70 1.85 3.20 21.53
C SER A 70 2.34 4.17 22.60
N GLY A 71 1.43 4.55 23.51
CA GLY A 71 1.69 5.52 24.57
C GLY A 71 2.79 5.02 25.49
N GLY A 72 4.00 5.54 25.31
CA GLY A 72 5.12 5.38 26.19
C GLY A 72 5.70 6.76 26.48
N ARG A 73 5.41 7.28 27.67
CA ARG A 73 6.00 8.51 28.20
C ARG A 73 7.52 8.43 28.07
N GLN A 74 8.10 9.31 27.26
CA GLN A 74 9.54 9.42 27.05
C GLN A 74 10.21 9.81 28.36
N THR A 75 10.78 8.83 29.07
CA THR A 75 11.94 9.10 29.93
C THR A 75 13.17 8.95 29.06
N VAL A 76 13.92 10.03 28.94
CA VAL A 76 15.23 10.12 28.30
C VAL A 76 16.10 8.98 28.83
N ALA A 77 16.40 7.99 27.98
CA ALA A 77 17.34 6.94 28.27
C ALA A 77 18.61 7.19 27.45
N GLU A 78 19.72 7.33 28.17
CA GLU A 78 21.07 7.33 27.63
C GLU A 78 21.35 6.08 26.79
N ALA A 79 22.27 6.25 25.84
CA ALA A 79 22.58 5.33 24.77
C ALA A 79 22.88 3.90 25.25
N GLY A 80 22.10 2.93 24.74
CA GLY A 80 22.46 1.52 24.77
C GLY A 80 21.28 0.55 24.84
N SER A 81 20.70 0.24 23.67
CA SER A 81 19.95 -1.00 23.37
C SER A 81 18.53 -1.18 23.93
N ASP A 82 17.54 -0.90 23.06
CA ASP A 82 16.15 -1.39 22.96
C ASP A 82 15.37 -1.79 24.24
N ASP A 83 14.43 -0.90 24.58
CA ASP A 83 13.12 -1.16 25.22
C ASP A 83 13.09 -2.03 26.50
N PHE A 84 13.82 -1.59 27.53
CA PHE A 84 13.69 -2.10 28.90
C PHE A 84 12.42 -1.56 29.58
N ARG A 85 11.46 -2.44 29.93
CA ARG A 85 10.24 -2.04 30.69
C ARG A 85 10.29 -2.32 32.19
N GLY A 86 11.07 -3.31 32.63
CA GLY A 86 11.16 -3.68 34.04
C GLY A 86 11.71 -5.09 34.29
N LEU A 87 11.77 -5.46 35.56
CA LEU A 87 12.24 -6.74 36.07
C LEU A 87 11.06 -7.54 36.64
N ARG A 88 10.94 -8.82 36.28
CA ARG A 88 9.99 -9.76 36.88
C ARG A 88 10.76 -10.94 37.47
N ASN A 89 10.22 -11.57 38.52
CA ASN A 89 10.73 -12.85 39.01
C ASN A 89 10.77 -13.89 37.89
N TYR A 90 11.91 -14.55 37.78
CA TYR A 90 12.16 -15.64 36.83
C TYR A 90 11.14 -16.76 37.02
N GLN A 91 10.63 -17.28 35.91
CA GLN A 91 9.77 -18.44 35.89
C GLN A 91 10.40 -19.55 35.06
N ASP A 92 10.13 -20.79 35.43
CA ASP A 92 10.59 -21.95 34.67
C ASP A 92 10.05 -21.89 33.23
N GLY A 93 10.96 -21.73 32.27
CA GLY A 93 10.64 -21.46 30.86
C GLY A 93 11.24 -20.16 30.32
N ASP A 94 11.67 -19.25 31.19
CA ASP A 94 12.35 -18.01 30.78
C ASP A 94 13.77 -18.29 30.26
N SER A 95 14.12 -17.67 29.13
CA SER A 95 15.44 -17.82 28.50
C SER A 95 16.57 -17.31 29.43
N PRO A 96 17.62 -18.12 29.68
CA PRO A 96 18.75 -17.73 30.53
C PRO A 96 19.48 -16.47 30.05
N ARG A 97 19.35 -16.13 28.76
CA ARG A 97 19.94 -14.92 28.15
C ARG A 97 19.32 -13.61 28.64
N HIS A 98 18.12 -13.66 29.21
CA HIS A 98 17.41 -12.49 29.71
C HIS A 98 17.51 -12.33 31.23
N VAL A 99 18.24 -13.22 31.92
CA VAL A 99 18.45 -13.13 33.37
C VAL A 99 19.32 -11.92 33.70
N HIS A 100 18.86 -11.11 34.64
CA HIS A 100 19.59 -9.95 35.14
C HIS A 100 20.59 -10.38 36.22
N TRP A 101 21.69 -11.00 35.81
CA TRP A 101 22.71 -11.59 36.69
C TRP A 101 23.26 -10.64 37.77
N LYS A 102 23.30 -9.33 37.51
CA LYS A 102 23.76 -8.31 38.47
C LYS A 102 22.80 -8.10 39.66
N ALA A 103 21.52 -8.44 39.50
CA ALA A 103 20.53 -8.39 40.59
C ALA A 103 20.58 -9.66 41.45
N TRP A 104 20.83 -10.81 40.82
CA TRP A 104 21.02 -12.09 41.50
C TRP A 104 22.16 -12.05 42.53
N ALA A 105 23.29 -11.40 42.20
CA ALA A 105 24.46 -11.31 43.07
C ALA A 105 24.26 -10.50 44.38
N ARG A 106 23.12 -9.81 44.57
CA ARG A 106 22.87 -8.98 45.75
C ARG A 106 21.63 -9.37 46.57
N GLN A 107 20.65 -10.04 45.97
CA GLN A 107 19.35 -10.27 46.60
C GLN A 107 18.83 -11.71 46.43
N GLU A 108 19.63 -12.65 45.89
CA GLU A 108 19.28 -14.06 45.66
C GLU A 108 17.99 -14.32 44.86
N GLN A 109 17.40 -13.29 44.25
CA GLN A 109 16.21 -13.39 43.42
C GLN A 109 16.60 -13.33 41.94
N LEU A 110 16.25 -14.38 41.19
CA LEU A 110 16.40 -14.36 39.73
C LEU A 110 15.33 -13.43 39.13
N LEU A 111 15.79 -12.40 38.43
CA LEU A 111 14.93 -11.45 37.72
C LEU A 111 15.17 -11.57 36.21
N THR A 112 14.10 -11.72 35.43
CA THR A 112 14.13 -11.73 33.96
C THR A 112 13.88 -10.32 33.43
N LYS A 113 14.74 -9.84 32.53
CA LYS A 113 14.54 -8.62 31.74
C LYS A 113 13.37 -8.84 30.78
N GLN A 114 12.31 -8.05 30.93
CA GLN A 114 11.22 -8.03 29.95
C GLN A 114 11.53 -7.04 28.84
N PHE A 115 11.62 -7.56 27.62
CA PHE A 115 11.69 -6.77 26.39
C PHE A 115 10.28 -6.68 25.80
N GLN A 116 9.74 -5.48 25.66
CA GLN A 116 8.54 -5.29 24.86
C GLN A 116 8.99 -4.92 23.45
N ARG A 117 8.71 -5.77 22.45
CA ARG A 117 8.80 -5.32 21.06
C ARG A 117 7.82 -4.16 20.88
N GLN A 118 8.33 -2.96 20.66
CA GLN A 118 7.53 -1.89 20.06
C GLN A 118 7.02 -2.41 18.72
N GLN A 119 5.74 -2.80 18.67
CA GLN A 119 5.05 -2.92 17.39
C GLN A 119 4.99 -1.52 16.81
N ALA A 120 5.57 -1.34 15.61
CA ALA A 120 5.46 -0.08 14.90
C ALA A 120 3.96 0.30 14.81
N PRO A 121 3.61 1.58 15.02
CA PRO A 121 2.22 2.01 14.96
C PRO A 121 1.66 1.69 13.56
N GLU A 122 0.67 0.79 13.48
CA GLU A 122 0.10 0.35 12.22
C GLU A 122 -1.01 1.31 11.77
N LEU A 123 -0.82 1.98 10.64
CA LEU A 123 -1.82 2.86 10.06
C LEU A 123 -2.92 2.04 9.36
N TRP A 124 -4.17 2.22 9.74
CA TRP A 124 -5.31 1.58 9.08
C TRP A 124 -6.14 2.60 8.30
N LEU A 125 -6.27 2.37 6.99
CA LEU A 125 -7.14 3.13 6.11
C LEU A 125 -8.50 2.43 6.04
N ASP A 126 -9.48 2.94 6.78
CA ASP A 126 -10.75 2.27 7.01
C ASP A 126 -11.92 2.91 6.26
N TRP A 127 -12.64 2.11 5.48
CA TRP A 127 -13.87 2.52 4.79
C TRP A 127 -14.93 3.10 5.72
N ASP A 128 -15.09 2.50 6.91
CA ASP A 128 -16.14 2.87 7.85
C ASP A 128 -15.81 4.16 8.61
N SER A 129 -14.54 4.57 8.62
CA SER A 129 -14.13 5.86 9.20
C SER A 129 -14.57 7.08 8.39
N LEU A 130 -14.90 6.88 7.11
CA LEU A 130 -15.32 7.93 6.20
C LEU A 130 -16.85 7.97 6.09
N THR A 131 -17.42 9.16 5.97
CA THR A 131 -18.85 9.36 5.71
C THR A 131 -19.08 9.86 4.28
N GLY A 132 -20.30 9.69 3.77
CA GLY A 132 -20.69 10.13 2.43
C GLY A 132 -20.77 9.01 1.38
N PRO A 133 -20.94 9.38 0.09
CA PRO A 133 -21.17 8.42 -0.99
C PRO A 133 -19.92 7.61 -1.29
N ALA A 134 -20.13 6.39 -1.82
CA ALA A 134 -19.07 5.42 -2.07
C ALA A 134 -17.89 5.98 -2.89
N GLU A 135 -18.17 6.70 -3.98
CA GLU A 135 -17.15 7.32 -4.83
C GLU A 135 -16.25 8.30 -4.09
N THR A 136 -16.83 9.11 -3.22
CA THR A 136 -16.10 10.09 -2.42
C THR A 136 -15.22 9.38 -1.39
N LYS A 137 -15.74 8.33 -0.75
CA LYS A 137 -14.95 7.51 0.18
C LYS A 137 -13.75 6.87 -0.52
N LEU A 138 -13.94 6.28 -1.70
CA LEU A 138 -12.84 5.70 -2.49
C LEU A 138 -11.81 6.76 -2.90
N SER A 139 -12.25 7.96 -3.26
CA SER A 139 -11.37 9.07 -3.60
C SER A 139 -10.55 9.56 -2.39
N HIS A 140 -11.14 9.54 -1.19
CA HIS A 140 -10.44 9.86 0.06
C HIS A 140 -9.45 8.76 0.45
N LEU A 141 -9.85 7.49 0.40
CA LEU A 141 -8.95 6.36 0.66
C LEU A 141 -7.78 6.31 -0.32
N CYS A 142 -8.03 6.60 -1.60
CA CYS A 142 -6.98 6.71 -2.60
C CYS A 142 -5.99 7.83 -2.24
N ARG A 143 -6.47 9.00 -1.81
CA ARG A 143 -5.61 10.08 -1.34
C ARG A 143 -4.77 9.64 -0.14
N TRP A 144 -5.40 9.10 0.91
CA TRP A 144 -4.68 8.64 2.10
C TRP A 144 -3.63 7.57 1.78
N LEU A 145 -3.95 6.62 0.91
CA LEU A 145 -3.02 5.59 0.48
C LEU A 145 -1.78 6.19 -0.20
N LEU A 146 -1.98 7.14 -1.11
CA LEU A 146 -0.87 7.80 -1.79
C LEU A 146 -0.02 8.63 -0.83
N ASP A 147 -0.65 9.33 0.10
CA ASP A 147 0.04 10.13 1.11
C ASP A 147 0.84 9.24 2.09
N ALA A 148 0.26 8.13 2.56
CA ALA A 148 0.94 7.14 3.40
C ALA A 148 2.11 6.47 2.67
N ALA A 149 1.92 6.12 1.40
CA ALA A 149 2.97 5.54 0.57
C ALA A 149 4.12 6.53 0.29
N ALA A 150 3.82 7.82 0.13
CA ALA A 150 4.82 8.87 -0.03
C ALA A 150 5.61 9.11 1.27
N ALA A 151 4.97 8.96 2.42
CA ALA A 151 5.62 9.03 3.73
C ALA A 151 6.45 7.78 4.08
N GLY A 152 6.34 6.69 3.31
CA GLY A 152 7.03 5.43 3.60
C GLY A 152 6.45 4.67 4.80
N GLU A 153 5.22 5.02 5.22
CA GLU A 153 4.52 4.40 6.35
C GLU A 153 4.05 2.97 5.98
N ARG A 154 3.93 2.12 7.00
CA ARG A 154 3.25 0.83 6.86
C ARG A 154 1.76 1.03 7.08
N TYR A 155 0.95 0.67 6.08
CA TYR A 155 -0.49 0.87 6.13
C TYR A 155 -1.29 -0.35 5.67
N GLY A 156 -2.41 -0.61 6.35
CA GLY A 156 -3.44 -1.57 5.97
C GLY A 156 -4.64 -0.87 5.33
N LEU A 157 -5.44 -1.62 4.57
CA LEU A 157 -6.64 -1.10 3.90
C LEU A 157 -7.83 -2.00 4.21
N ARG A 158 -8.92 -1.41 4.69
CA ARG A 158 -10.20 -2.10 4.91
C ARG A 158 -11.25 -1.54 3.97
N LEU A 159 -11.84 -2.44 3.19
CA LEU A 159 -12.91 -2.16 2.24
C LEU A 159 -14.11 -3.07 2.53
N PRO A 160 -15.30 -2.74 2.02
CA PRO A 160 -16.44 -3.64 2.07
C PRO A 160 -16.10 -4.97 1.39
N GLY A 161 -16.03 -6.05 2.17
CA GLY A 161 -15.78 -7.42 1.67
C GLY A 161 -14.30 -7.81 1.50
N GLU A 162 -13.35 -6.90 1.66
CA GLU A 162 -11.92 -7.20 1.55
C GLU A 162 -11.09 -6.44 2.60
N THR A 163 -10.15 -7.11 3.24
CA THR A 163 -9.18 -6.49 4.15
C THR A 163 -7.77 -6.86 3.74
N LEU A 164 -6.96 -5.85 3.46
CA LEU A 164 -5.55 -5.99 3.13
C LEU A 164 -4.71 -5.64 4.36
N PRO A 165 -3.90 -6.58 4.88
CA PRO A 165 -3.09 -6.36 6.09
C PRO A 165 -2.03 -5.28 5.87
N PRO A 166 -1.49 -4.68 6.94
CA PRO A 166 -0.49 -3.64 6.82
C PRO A 166 0.75 -4.11 6.08
N GLY A 167 1.15 -3.33 5.09
CA GLY A 167 2.30 -3.61 4.23
C GLY A 167 2.97 -2.32 3.79
N GLN A 168 4.03 -2.45 3.00
CA GLN A 168 4.76 -1.32 2.44
C GLN A 168 5.31 -1.65 1.05
N GLY A 169 5.74 -0.62 0.32
CA GLY A 169 6.41 -0.76 -0.97
C GLY A 169 5.46 -0.74 -2.17
N ALA A 170 6.06 -0.76 -3.37
CA ALA A 170 5.34 -0.56 -4.63
C ALA A 170 4.30 -1.65 -4.92
N ALA A 171 4.61 -2.90 -4.60
CA ALA A 171 3.70 -4.03 -4.79
C ALA A 171 2.45 -3.91 -3.90
N HIS A 172 2.64 -3.57 -2.62
CA HIS A 172 1.54 -3.33 -1.68
C HIS A 172 0.67 -2.15 -2.13
N ARG A 173 1.31 -1.04 -2.53
CA ARG A 173 0.62 0.13 -3.08
C ARG A 173 -0.25 -0.23 -4.28
N HIS A 174 0.29 -0.99 -5.24
CA HIS A 174 -0.44 -1.41 -6.43
C HIS A 174 -1.63 -2.31 -6.08
N ARG A 175 -1.44 -3.28 -5.17
CA ARG A 175 -2.52 -4.14 -4.67
C ARG A 175 -3.66 -3.34 -4.02
N CYS A 176 -3.33 -2.41 -3.13
CA CYS A 176 -4.34 -1.60 -2.46
C CYS A 176 -5.08 -0.66 -3.44
N LEU A 177 -4.39 -0.07 -4.42
CA LEU A 177 -5.03 0.74 -5.48
C LEU A 177 -5.93 -0.10 -6.39
N ALA A 178 -5.53 -1.33 -6.71
CA ALA A 178 -6.35 -2.26 -7.47
C ALA A 178 -7.62 -2.68 -6.70
N ALA A 179 -7.50 -2.96 -5.40
CA ALA A 179 -8.66 -3.26 -4.55
C ALA A 179 -9.64 -2.07 -4.49
N LEU A 180 -9.13 -0.84 -4.35
CA LEU A 180 -9.97 0.37 -4.43
C LEU A 180 -10.65 0.54 -5.80
N ALA A 181 -9.97 0.19 -6.89
CA ALA A 181 -10.53 0.26 -8.24
C ALA A 181 -11.70 -0.71 -8.42
N LEU A 182 -11.56 -1.94 -7.93
CA LEU A 182 -12.53 -3.02 -8.10
C LEU A 182 -13.64 -3.02 -7.03
N CYS A 183 -13.51 -2.20 -5.98
CA CYS A 183 -14.49 -2.11 -4.92
C CYS A 183 -15.87 -1.69 -5.46
N GLY A 184 -16.86 -2.58 -5.30
CA GLY A 184 -18.24 -2.37 -5.74
C GLY A 184 -18.48 -2.61 -7.23
N GLU A 185 -17.48 -3.09 -7.99
CA GLU A 185 -17.71 -3.59 -9.35
C GLU A 185 -18.25 -5.02 -9.31
N ALA A 186 -19.21 -5.31 -10.19
CA ALA A 186 -19.61 -6.68 -10.44
C ALA A 186 -18.46 -7.43 -11.15
N PRO A 187 -18.27 -8.74 -10.86
CA PRO A 187 -17.14 -9.53 -11.33
C PRO A 187 -17.02 -9.63 -12.86
#